data_AF-A0AAV0U2A5-F1
#
_entry.id   AF-A0AAV0U2A5-F1
#
_cell.length_a   1.000
_cell.length_b   1.000
_cell.length_c   1.000
_cell.angle_alpha   90.00
_cell.angle_beta   90.00
_cell.angle_gamma   90.00
#
_symmetry.space_group_name_H-M   'P 1'
#
loop_
_entity.id
_entity.type
_entity.pdbx_description
1 polymer ?
#
loop_
_entity_poly.entity_id
_entity_poly.type
_entity_poly.pdbx_seq_one_letter_code
_entity_poly.pdbx_strand_id
1 'polypeptide(L)'
;MSRRTTPEELGALQYVPERIRNICILAHVDHGKTTLSDSLVSANGIISERLAGKIRYLDNTEEEQIRGITMKSSAISLIYRPEVMAHKEPQAPYLINLVDSPGHVDFSFDVSTAVRLCDGALVLIDAVEGVCAQTHAVIRQAWKEGIRSCLVINKMDRLIFELQFSPMEAYQRLNRILEQANAILSSMIRMDVLEKYDKGNVRDGEESGKKTEVG
;
A
#
# COMPACT_ATOMS: atom_id res chain seq x y z
N MET A 1 -6.76 21.28 15.11
CA MET A 1 -8.01 21.47 14.33
C MET A 1 -7.69 21.22 12.87
N SER A 2 -8.28 20.19 12.26
CA SER A 2 -8.08 19.91 10.83
C SER A 2 -8.71 21.04 10.00
N ARG A 3 -7.90 21.73 9.20
CA ARG A 3 -8.33 22.80 8.30
C ARG A 3 -8.91 22.15 7.04
N ARG A 4 -10.16 22.50 6.73
CA ARG A 4 -10.89 21.97 5.57
C ARG A 4 -10.12 22.25 4.27
N THR A 5 -9.97 21.22 3.44
CA THR A 5 -9.36 21.30 2.12
C THR A 5 -10.24 22.13 1.18
N THR A 6 -9.69 23.17 0.54
CA THR A 6 -10.41 23.96 -0.47
C THR A 6 -10.02 23.52 -1.89
N PRO A 7 -10.95 23.59 -2.87
CA PRO A 7 -10.63 23.25 -4.26
C PRO A 7 -9.52 24.12 -4.89
N GLU A 8 -9.41 25.37 -4.47
CA GLU A 8 -8.38 26.31 -4.93
C GLU A 8 -6.98 25.88 -4.47
N GLU A 9 -6.84 25.47 -3.21
CA GLU A 9 -5.57 24.95 -2.67
C GLU A 9 -5.17 23.65 -3.38
N LEU A 10 -6.12 22.77 -3.68
CA LEU A 10 -5.89 21.56 -4.48
C LEU A 10 -5.42 21.91 -5.90
N GLY A 11 -6.11 22.84 -6.57
CA GLY A 11 -5.77 23.27 -7.93
C GLY A 11 -4.37 23.87 -8.00
N ALA A 12 -3.97 24.68 -7.02
CA ALA A 12 -2.63 25.25 -6.96
C ALA A 12 -1.54 24.17 -6.81
N LEU A 13 -1.79 23.15 -5.97
CA LEU A 13 -0.83 22.06 -5.75
C LEU A 13 -0.72 21.10 -6.94
N GLN A 14 -1.75 20.97 -7.77
CA GLN A 14 -1.69 20.16 -8.99
C GLN A 14 -0.65 20.68 -10.00
N TYR A 15 -0.32 21.97 -9.95
CA TYR A 15 0.71 22.57 -10.82
C TYR A 15 2.15 22.36 -10.31
N VAL A 16 2.35 21.68 -9.18
CA VAL A 16 3.67 21.43 -8.59
C VAL A 16 3.93 19.92 -8.50
N PRO A 17 4.38 19.26 -9.59
CA PRO A 17 4.52 17.81 -9.66
C PRO A 17 5.40 17.20 -8.58
N GLU A 18 6.43 17.91 -8.12
CA GLU A 18 7.35 17.44 -7.08
C GLU A 18 6.67 17.23 -5.71
N ARG A 19 5.50 17.86 -5.53
CA ARG A 19 4.67 17.78 -4.32
C ARG A 19 3.50 16.80 -4.45
N ILE A 20 3.37 16.12 -5.58
CA ILE A 20 2.33 15.12 -5.82
C ILE A 20 2.86 13.72 -5.46
N ARG A 21 2.03 12.95 -4.76
CA ARG A 21 2.28 11.54 -4.44
C ARG A 21 1.06 10.71 -4.76
N ASN A 22 1.18 9.83 -5.75
CA ASN A 22 0.15 8.85 -6.05
C ASN A 22 0.45 7.60 -5.23
N ILE A 23 -0.46 7.24 -4.34
CA ILE A 23 -0.29 6.13 -3.40
C ILE A 23 -1.49 5.20 -3.52
N CYS A 24 -1.25 3.90 -3.68
CA CYS A 24 -2.32 2.91 -3.57
C CYS A 24 -2.30 2.18 -2.23
N ILE A 25 -3.46 1.68 -1.79
CA ILE A 25 -3.54 0.77 -0.64
C ILE A 25 -3.70 -0.67 -1.15
N LEU A 26 -2.82 -1.54 -0.69
CA LEU A 26 -2.75 -2.96 -1.00
C LEU A 26 -3.00 -3.78 0.27
N ALA A 27 -4.05 -4.57 0.28
CA ALA A 27 -4.41 -5.37 1.44
C ALA A 27 -5.18 -6.62 1.02
N HIS A 28 -5.20 -7.64 1.87
CA HIS A 28 -6.20 -8.70 1.75
C HIS A 28 -7.58 -8.20 2.22
N VAL A 29 -8.63 -8.96 1.90
CA VAL A 29 -10.00 -8.76 2.41
C VAL A 29 -9.96 -8.72 3.93
N ASP A 30 -10.79 -7.87 4.51
CA ASP A 30 -10.93 -7.69 5.96
C ASP A 30 -9.69 -7.21 6.74
N HIS A 31 -8.58 -6.89 6.08
CA HIS A 31 -7.41 -6.26 6.74
C HIS A 31 -7.63 -4.77 7.10
N GLY A 32 -8.83 -4.23 6.88
CA GLY A 32 -9.21 -2.86 7.26
C GLY A 32 -8.76 -1.77 6.29
N LYS A 33 -8.58 -2.11 5.01
CA LYS A 33 -8.24 -1.18 3.91
C LYS A 33 -9.23 -0.02 3.81
N THR A 34 -10.52 -0.32 3.67
CA THR A 34 -11.58 0.70 3.60
C THR A 34 -11.64 1.57 4.85
N THR A 35 -11.43 0.98 6.04
CA THR A 35 -11.39 1.72 7.31
C THR A 35 -10.21 2.69 7.36
N LEU A 36 -9.03 2.28 6.86
CA LEU A 36 -7.87 3.17 6.76
C LEU A 36 -8.14 4.30 5.77
N SER A 37 -8.66 3.99 4.58
CA SER A 37 -9.04 4.99 3.58
C SER A 37 -9.98 6.03 4.17
N ASP A 38 -11.08 5.61 4.80
CA ASP A 38 -12.05 6.51 5.42
C ASP A 38 -11.43 7.38 6.52
N SER A 39 -10.55 6.80 7.34
CA SER A 39 -9.84 7.55 8.39
C SER A 39 -8.99 8.67 7.80
N LEU A 40 -8.28 8.41 6.70
CA LEU A 40 -7.49 9.42 5.98
C LEU A 40 -8.36 10.53 5.37
N VAL A 41 -9.51 10.15 4.79
CA VAL A 41 -10.51 11.10 4.26
C VAL A 41 -11.05 11.99 5.38
N SER A 42 -11.30 11.42 6.56
CA SER A 42 -11.78 12.17 7.71
C SER A 42 -10.74 13.12 8.29
N ALA A 43 -9.48 12.68 8.39
CA ALA A 43 -8.38 13.52 8.84
C ALA A 43 -8.20 14.78 7.96
N ASN A 44 -8.58 14.71 6.68
CA ASN A 44 -8.57 15.83 5.74
C ASN A 44 -9.81 16.75 5.83
N GLY A 45 -10.75 16.48 6.75
CA GLY A 45 -11.96 17.27 6.92
C GLY A 45 -12.97 17.16 5.77
N ILE A 46 -12.82 16.14 4.92
CA ILE A 46 -13.74 15.83 3.81
C ILE A 46 -15.01 15.18 4.37
N ILE A 47 -14.84 14.22 5.29
CA ILE A 47 -15.94 13.59 6.04
C ILE A 47 -15.79 13.84 7.55
N SER A 48 -16.89 13.83 8.27
CA SER A 48 -16.84 13.92 9.74
C SER A 48 -16.31 12.62 10.36
N GLU A 49 -15.55 12.74 11.45
CA GLU A 49 -14.91 11.61 12.15
C GLU A 49 -15.91 10.55 12.62
N ARG A 50 -17.14 10.97 12.93
CA ARG A 50 -18.23 10.06 13.33
C ARG A 50 -18.73 9.17 12.19
N LEU A 51 -18.55 9.61 10.95
CA LEU A 51 -19.00 8.92 9.74
C LEU A 51 -17.88 8.09 9.09
N ALA A 52 -16.62 8.36 9.45
CA ALA A 52 -15.46 7.62 8.99
C ALA A 52 -15.54 6.13 9.40
N GLY A 53 -15.32 5.21 8.45
CA GLY A 53 -15.34 3.77 8.68
C GLY A 53 -16.75 3.16 8.71
N LYS A 54 -17.81 3.99 8.83
CA LYS A 54 -19.21 3.54 8.80
C LYS A 54 -19.83 3.66 7.42
N ILE A 55 -19.53 4.75 6.72
CA ILE A 55 -20.08 5.02 5.39
C ILE A 55 -19.31 4.26 4.30
N ARG A 56 -18.01 3.95 4.51
CA ARG A 56 -17.13 3.39 3.47
C ARG A 56 -17.17 4.28 2.24
N TYR A 57 -16.67 5.50 2.39
CA TYR A 57 -16.88 6.60 1.44
C TYR A 57 -16.38 6.29 0.01
N LEU A 58 -15.40 5.40 -0.12
CA LEU A 58 -14.85 4.99 -1.41
C LEU A 58 -15.59 3.80 -2.05
N ASP A 59 -16.35 3.03 -1.26
CA ASP A 59 -17.17 1.90 -1.70
C ASP A 59 -18.56 2.42 -2.11
N ASN A 60 -18.67 3.12 -3.24
CA ASN A 60 -19.91 3.84 -3.60
C ASN A 60 -21.00 2.99 -4.27
N THR A 61 -20.70 1.74 -4.65
CA THR A 61 -21.71 0.89 -5.30
C THR A 61 -22.57 0.14 -4.29
N GLU A 62 -23.86 -0.07 -4.59
CA GLU A 62 -24.78 -0.79 -3.70
C GLU A 62 -24.29 -2.21 -3.39
N GLU A 63 -23.70 -2.88 -4.38
CA GLU A 63 -23.15 -4.22 -4.19
C GLU A 63 -21.93 -4.25 -3.25
N GLU A 64 -21.06 -3.23 -3.29
CA GLU A 64 -19.92 -3.10 -2.37
C GLU A 64 -20.40 -2.87 -0.94
N GLN A 65 -21.42 -2.02 -0.76
CA GLN A 65 -22.01 -1.73 0.54
C GLN A 65 -22.67 -2.97 1.15
N ILE A 66 -23.40 -3.76 0.34
CA ILE A 66 -24.04 -5.00 0.79
C ILE A 66 -23.02 -6.06 1.17
N ARG A 67 -21.96 -6.22 0.37
CA ARG A 67 -20.94 -7.27 0.57
C ARG A 67 -19.85 -6.88 1.57
N GLY A 68 -19.70 -5.60 1.86
CA GLY A 68 -18.66 -5.10 2.75
C GLY A 68 -17.25 -5.28 2.20
N ILE A 69 -17.08 -5.30 0.87
CA ILE A 69 -15.79 -5.42 0.18
C ILE A 69 -15.66 -4.37 -0.91
N THR A 70 -14.44 -3.90 -1.17
CA THR A 70 -14.14 -3.04 -2.32
C THR A 70 -13.97 -3.89 -3.58
N MET A 71 -14.77 -3.62 -4.61
CA MET A 71 -14.75 -4.31 -5.89
C MET A 71 -14.19 -3.44 -7.01
N LYS A 72 -14.36 -2.12 -6.93
CA LYS A 72 -13.85 -1.16 -7.92
C LYS A 72 -12.78 -0.25 -7.34
N SER A 73 -11.86 0.18 -8.20
CA SER A 73 -10.86 1.16 -7.79
C SER A 73 -11.48 2.56 -7.70
N SER A 74 -11.29 3.22 -6.57
CA SER A 74 -11.74 4.60 -6.32
C SER A 74 -10.53 5.46 -5.95
N ALA A 75 -10.52 6.74 -6.34
CA ALA A 75 -9.41 7.64 -6.03
C ALA A 75 -9.91 8.89 -5.28
N ILE A 76 -9.13 9.35 -4.32
CA ILE A 76 -9.40 10.58 -3.57
C ILE A 76 -8.12 11.40 -3.39
N SER A 77 -8.24 12.72 -3.53
CA SER A 77 -7.14 13.66 -3.29
C SER A 77 -7.17 14.18 -1.85
N LEU A 78 -6.03 14.11 -1.19
CA LEU A 78 -5.80 14.51 0.19
C LEU A 78 -4.68 15.56 0.24
N ILE A 79 -4.76 16.52 1.15
CA ILE A 79 -3.69 17.50 1.38
C ILE A 79 -2.99 17.17 2.69
N TYR A 80 -1.73 16.77 2.60
CA TYR A 80 -0.89 16.61 3.78
C TYR A 80 -0.10 17.89 4.04
N ARG A 81 -0.28 18.45 5.25
CA ARG A 81 0.45 19.64 5.71
C ARG A 81 1.50 19.18 6.72
N PRO A 82 2.79 19.12 6.36
CA PRO A 82 3.83 18.69 7.28
C PRO A 82 3.90 19.64 8.49
N GLU A 83 4.05 19.08 9.68
CA GLU A 83 4.19 19.89 10.90
C GLU A 83 5.48 20.71 10.86
N VAL A 84 5.39 21.95 11.32
CA VAL A 84 6.55 22.82 11.47
C VAL A 84 7.36 22.33 12.67
N MET A 85 8.42 21.57 12.40
CA MET A 85 9.37 21.21 13.44
C MET A 85 10.19 22.44 13.84
N ALA A 86 10.43 22.62 15.14
CA ALA A 86 11.35 23.65 15.64
C ALA A 86 12.70 23.48 14.91
N HIS A 87 13.20 24.58 14.31
CA HIS A 87 14.43 24.64 13.52
C HIS A 87 14.38 24.16 12.05
N LYS A 88 13.20 23.94 11.46
CA LYS A 88 13.06 23.76 10.01
C LYS A 88 12.13 24.79 9.39
N GLU A 89 12.45 25.21 8.17
CA GLU A 89 11.53 26.04 7.39
C GLU A 89 10.20 25.32 7.18
N PRO A 90 9.08 26.07 7.22
CA PRO A 90 7.77 25.50 6.95
C PRO A 90 7.77 24.88 5.54
N GLN A 91 7.50 23.59 5.47
CA GLN A 91 7.42 22.89 4.19
C GLN A 91 6.06 23.13 3.54
N ALA A 92 6.08 23.37 2.23
CA ALA A 92 4.85 23.44 1.44
C ALA A 92 4.05 22.12 1.56
N PRO A 93 2.71 22.20 1.50
CA PRO A 93 1.86 21.01 1.58
C PRO A 93 2.11 20.05 0.42
N TYR A 94 1.77 18.78 0.64
CA TYR A 94 1.80 17.72 -0.36
C TYR A 94 0.38 17.37 -0.79
N LEU A 95 0.22 17.13 -2.09
CA LEU A 95 -0.98 16.55 -2.66
C LEU A 95 -0.80 15.02 -2.71
N ILE A 96 -1.61 14.29 -1.96
CA ILE A 96 -1.60 12.83 -1.95
C ILE A 96 -2.85 12.37 -2.68
N ASN A 97 -2.68 11.70 -3.81
CA ASN A 97 -3.76 11.00 -4.49
C ASN A 97 -3.76 9.56 -3.99
N LEU A 98 -4.77 9.23 -3.19
CA LEU A 98 -4.96 7.91 -2.64
C LEU A 98 -5.85 7.09 -3.57
N VAL A 99 -5.32 5.99 -4.09
CA VAL A 99 -6.06 5.01 -4.90
C VAL A 99 -6.40 3.81 -4.04
N ASP A 100 -7.69 3.62 -3.79
CA ASP A 100 -8.18 2.45 -3.09
C ASP A 100 -8.38 1.30 -4.09
N SER A 101 -7.59 0.23 -3.96
CA SER A 101 -7.57 -0.89 -4.91
C SER A 101 -8.30 -2.11 -4.34
N PRO A 102 -8.98 -2.95 -5.14
CA PRO A 102 -9.72 -4.11 -4.63
C PRO A 102 -8.86 -5.05 -3.77
N GLY A 103 -9.43 -5.59 -2.69
CA GLY A 103 -8.71 -6.51 -1.78
C GLY A 103 -8.92 -8.00 -2.09
N HIS A 104 -9.82 -8.31 -3.01
CA HIS A 104 -10.18 -9.68 -3.37
C HIS A 104 -9.30 -10.22 -4.51
N VAL A 105 -8.95 -11.50 -4.43
CA VAL A 105 -8.06 -12.17 -5.41
C VAL A 105 -8.62 -12.17 -6.83
N ASP A 106 -9.95 -12.17 -6.96
CA ASP A 106 -10.66 -12.14 -8.25
C ASP A 106 -10.44 -10.85 -9.05
N PHE A 107 -10.04 -9.76 -8.39
CA PHE A 107 -9.83 -8.46 -9.02
C PHE A 107 -8.35 -8.12 -9.21
N SER A 108 -7.49 -9.13 -9.33
CA SER A 108 -6.03 -8.95 -9.47
C SER A 108 -5.61 -8.04 -10.63
N PHE A 109 -6.38 -8.01 -11.73
CA PHE A 109 -6.15 -7.11 -12.87
C PHE A 109 -6.33 -5.63 -12.50
N ASP A 110 -7.39 -5.30 -11.75
CA ASP A 110 -7.65 -3.94 -11.30
C ASP A 110 -6.59 -3.49 -10.29
N VAL A 111 -6.15 -4.39 -9.41
CA VAL A 111 -5.06 -4.12 -8.48
C VAL A 111 -3.76 -3.85 -9.23
N SER A 112 -3.42 -4.62 -10.27
CA SER A 112 -2.19 -4.40 -11.07
C SER A 112 -2.25 -3.04 -11.77
N THR A 113 -3.42 -2.69 -12.31
CA THR A 113 -3.63 -1.38 -12.94
C THR A 113 -3.47 -0.24 -11.93
N ALA A 114 -4.08 -0.35 -10.75
CA ALA A 114 -3.95 0.65 -9.69
C ALA A 114 -2.50 0.83 -9.22
N VAL A 115 -1.75 -0.27 -9.08
CA VAL A 115 -0.32 -0.24 -8.70
C VAL A 115 0.51 0.47 -9.77
N ARG A 116 0.30 0.17 -11.05
CA ARG A 116 1.05 0.82 -12.15
C ARG A 116 0.80 2.32 -12.28
N LEU A 117 -0.35 2.80 -11.80
CA LEU A 117 -0.68 4.22 -11.78
C LEU A 117 -0.05 4.98 -10.59
N CYS A 118 0.46 4.26 -9.58
CA CYS A 118 0.93 4.84 -8.33
C CYS A 118 2.46 4.86 -8.21
N ASP A 119 2.97 5.87 -7.50
CA ASP A 119 4.41 6.01 -7.20
C ASP A 119 4.84 5.15 -6.01
N GLY A 120 3.87 4.81 -5.14
CA GLY A 120 4.08 4.02 -3.94
C GLY A 120 2.83 3.25 -3.52
N ALA A 121 3.02 2.24 -2.68
CA ALA A 121 1.95 1.39 -2.17
C ALA A 121 2.04 1.25 -0.64
N LEU A 122 0.89 1.32 0.03
CA LEU A 122 0.75 0.93 1.44
C LEU A 122 0.32 -0.53 1.50
N VAL A 123 1.18 -1.41 2.02
CA VAL A 123 0.86 -2.83 2.21
C VAL A 123 0.32 -3.02 3.61
N LEU A 124 -0.97 -3.34 3.74
CA LEU A 124 -1.65 -3.49 5.03
C LEU A 124 -1.67 -4.95 5.50
N ILE A 125 -1.25 -5.18 6.73
CA ILE A 125 -1.29 -6.47 7.41
C ILE A 125 -2.02 -6.32 8.74
N ASP A 126 -3.00 -7.17 9.01
CA ASP A 126 -3.68 -7.23 10.31
C ASP A 126 -2.72 -7.79 11.38
N ALA A 127 -2.59 -7.11 12.52
CA ALA A 127 -1.76 -7.53 13.65
C ALA A 127 -2.22 -8.86 14.29
N VAL A 128 -3.53 -9.13 14.26
CA VAL A 128 -4.15 -10.34 14.81
C VAL A 128 -3.99 -11.51 13.86
N GLU A 129 -4.34 -11.35 12.58
CA GLU A 129 -4.24 -12.44 11.60
C GLU A 129 -2.78 -12.69 11.20
N GLY A 130 -2.01 -11.62 11.03
CA GLY A 130 -0.62 -11.65 10.59
C GLY A 130 -0.49 -11.91 9.09
N VAL A 131 0.57 -12.61 8.70
CA VAL A 131 0.88 -12.87 7.30
C VAL A 131 0.18 -14.14 6.81
N CYS A 132 -0.84 -13.95 5.96
CA CYS A 132 -1.66 -15.01 5.39
C CYS A 132 -1.22 -15.37 3.95
N ALA A 133 -1.78 -16.43 3.37
CA ALA A 133 -1.50 -16.81 1.97
C ALA A 133 -1.85 -15.68 0.97
N GLN A 134 -2.95 -14.94 1.19
CA GLN A 134 -3.28 -13.80 0.34
C GLN A 134 -2.32 -12.62 0.55
N THR A 135 -1.78 -12.42 1.75
CA THR A 135 -0.75 -11.41 2.00
C THR A 135 0.51 -11.67 1.16
N HIS A 136 0.88 -12.93 0.95
CA HIS A 136 1.96 -13.29 0.04
C HIS A 136 1.66 -12.84 -1.39
N ALA A 137 0.43 -13.05 -1.87
CA ALA A 137 0.03 -12.64 -3.22
C ALA A 137 0.12 -11.11 -3.38
N VAL A 138 -0.32 -10.36 -2.37
CA VAL A 138 -0.26 -8.88 -2.37
C VAL A 138 1.19 -8.37 -2.39
N ILE A 139 2.05 -8.88 -1.50
CA ILE A 139 3.48 -8.49 -1.48
C ILE A 139 4.15 -8.87 -2.80
N ARG A 140 3.84 -10.05 -3.34
CA ARG A 140 4.36 -10.51 -4.64
C ARG A 140 3.94 -9.60 -5.78
N GLN A 141 2.70 -9.14 -5.76
CA GLN A 141 2.20 -8.23 -6.77
C GLN A 141 2.91 -6.88 -6.71
N ALA A 142 3.07 -6.31 -5.51
CA ALA A 142 3.82 -5.07 -5.32
C ALA A 142 5.28 -5.22 -5.81
N TRP A 143 5.93 -6.34 -5.51
CA TRP A 143 7.28 -6.63 -5.98
C TRP A 143 7.36 -6.74 -7.51
N LYS A 144 6.47 -7.52 -8.12
CA LYS A 144 6.43 -7.73 -9.58
C LYS A 144 6.23 -6.44 -10.36
N GLU A 145 5.41 -5.53 -9.85
CA GLU A 145 5.16 -4.23 -10.48
C GLU A 145 6.25 -3.20 -10.15
N GLY A 146 7.22 -3.53 -9.29
CA GLY A 146 8.35 -2.66 -8.94
C GLY A 146 7.96 -1.40 -8.17
N ILE A 147 6.79 -1.39 -7.51
CA ILE A 147 6.33 -0.22 -6.75
C ILE A 147 7.05 -0.13 -5.40
N ARG A 148 7.34 1.09 -4.94
CA ARG A 148 7.88 1.32 -3.60
C ARG A 148 6.81 1.06 -2.56
N SER A 149 6.96 -0.02 -1.80
CA SER A 149 6.01 -0.42 -0.77
C SER A 149 6.40 0.07 0.63
N CYS A 150 5.40 0.47 1.41
CA CYS A 150 5.50 0.79 2.82
C CYS A 150 4.57 -0.15 3.59
N LEU A 151 5.12 -0.91 4.53
CA LEU A 151 4.34 -1.82 5.35
C LEU A 151 3.59 -1.07 6.46
N VAL A 152 2.29 -1.33 6.58
CA VAL A 152 1.42 -0.78 7.61
C VAL A 152 0.80 -1.94 8.38
N ILE A 153 1.05 -2.01 9.68
CA ILE A 153 0.43 -3.02 10.55
C ILE A 153 -0.84 -2.40 11.14
N ASN A 154 -1.99 -2.99 10.82
CA ASN A 154 -3.31 -2.51 11.20
C ASN A 154 -3.91 -3.33 12.37
N LYS A 155 -4.99 -2.82 12.97
CA LYS A 155 -5.73 -3.47 14.07
C LYS A 155 -4.92 -3.77 15.33
N MET A 156 -3.95 -2.90 15.66
CA MET A 156 -3.16 -3.04 16.89
C MET A 156 -4.01 -2.92 18.15
N ASP A 157 -5.12 -2.20 18.09
CA ASP A 157 -6.12 -2.10 19.15
C ASP A 157 -6.64 -3.47 19.59
N ARG A 158 -6.82 -4.42 18.66
CA ARG A 158 -7.28 -5.77 18.98
C ARG A 158 -6.27 -6.57 19.79
N LEU A 159 -4.97 -6.33 19.60
CA LEU A 159 -3.93 -6.97 20.44
C LEU A 159 -4.10 -6.58 21.91
N ILE A 160 -4.50 -5.34 22.16
CA ILE A 160 -4.59 -4.75 23.51
C ILE A 160 -5.95 -5.05 24.14
N PHE A 161 -7.05 -4.79 23.40
CA PHE A 161 -8.40 -4.85 23.97
C PHE A 161 -9.06 -6.22 23.88
N GLU A 162 -8.80 -6.98 22.80
CA GLU A 162 -9.42 -8.31 22.62
C GLU A 162 -8.51 -9.42 23.15
N LEU A 163 -7.25 -9.44 22.72
CA LEU A 163 -6.29 -10.48 23.11
C LEU A 163 -5.61 -10.21 24.45
N GLN A 164 -5.72 -8.98 24.97
CA GLN A 164 -5.16 -8.55 26.26
C GLN A 164 -3.67 -8.86 26.41
N PHE A 165 -2.92 -8.73 25.32
CA PHE A 165 -1.48 -8.96 25.34
C PHE A 165 -0.76 -7.92 26.21
N SER A 166 0.27 -8.38 26.91
CA SER A 166 1.26 -7.47 27.51
C SER A 166 2.03 -6.71 26.41
N PRO A 167 2.61 -5.54 26.74
CA PRO A 167 3.44 -4.79 25.78
C PRO A 167 4.57 -5.63 25.15
N MET A 168 5.13 -6.56 25.93
CA MET A 168 6.17 -7.46 25.45
C MET A 168 5.63 -8.48 24.44
N GLU A 169 4.47 -9.09 24.70
CA GLU A 169 3.84 -10.03 23.77
C GLU A 169 3.40 -9.34 22.48
N ALA A 170 2.83 -8.14 22.57
CA ALA A 170 2.49 -7.33 21.41
C ALA A 170 3.74 -6.99 20.57
N TYR A 171 4.85 -6.59 21.21
CA TYR A 171 6.12 -6.36 20.53
C TYR A 171 6.65 -7.60 19.82
N GLN A 172 6.65 -8.76 20.49
CA GLN A 172 7.05 -10.04 19.88
C GLN A 172 6.16 -10.42 18.70
N ARG A 173 4.84 -10.16 18.79
CA ARG A 173 3.89 -10.39 17.70
C ARG A 173 4.22 -9.51 16.48
N LEU A 174 4.46 -8.22 16.69
CA LEU A 174 4.82 -7.29 15.62
C LEU A 174 6.14 -7.67 14.94
N ASN A 175 7.17 -8.03 15.71
CA ASN A 175 8.43 -8.51 15.16
C ASN A 175 8.25 -9.76 14.30
N ARG A 176 7.43 -10.71 14.74
CA ARG A 176 7.14 -11.91 13.94
C ARG A 176 6.48 -11.57 12.60
N ILE A 177 5.57 -10.59 12.58
CA ILE A 177 4.95 -10.12 11.32
C ILE A 177 5.99 -9.50 10.41
N LEU A 178 6.90 -8.67 10.95
CA LEU A 178 7.99 -8.06 10.19
C LEU A 178 8.94 -9.13 9.61
N GLU A 179 9.34 -10.11 10.42
CA GLU A 179 10.19 -11.22 9.98
C GLU A 179 9.52 -12.03 8.86
N GLN A 180 8.24 -12.33 8.99
CA GLN A 180 7.48 -13.05 7.96
C GLN A 180 7.37 -12.24 6.66
N ALA A 181 7.04 -10.94 6.73
CA ALA A 181 6.98 -10.08 5.55
C ALA A 181 8.36 -9.97 4.86
N ASN A 182 9.43 -9.83 5.64
CA ASN A 182 10.80 -9.76 5.13
C ASN A 182 11.26 -11.09 4.53
N ALA A 183 10.84 -12.24 5.07
CA ALA A 183 11.12 -13.55 4.49
C ALA A 183 10.50 -13.70 3.10
N ILE A 184 9.27 -13.21 2.92
CA ILE A 184 8.57 -13.17 1.62
C ILE A 184 9.35 -12.32 0.63
N LEU A 185 9.70 -11.08 1.00
CA LEU A 185 10.48 -10.18 0.15
C LEU A 185 11.85 -10.77 -0.20
N SER A 186 12.54 -11.35 0.77
CA SER A 186 13.84 -11.99 0.58
C SER A 186 13.76 -13.17 -0.40
N SER A 187 12.67 -13.94 -0.35
CA SER A 187 12.43 -15.02 -1.31
C SER A 187 12.30 -14.50 -2.74
N MET A 188 11.62 -13.37 -2.93
CA MET A 188 11.42 -12.74 -4.25
C MET A 188 12.71 -12.15 -4.79
N ILE A 189 13.47 -11.45 -3.95
CA ILE A 189 14.81 -10.93 -4.31
C ILE A 189 15.70 -12.09 -4.77
N ARG A 190 15.70 -13.20 -4.04
CA ARG A 190 16.50 -14.38 -4.40
C ARG A 190 16.07 -14.98 -5.74
N MET A 191 14.77 -15.06 -6.02
CA MET A 191 14.25 -15.52 -7.31
C MET A 191 14.73 -14.64 -8.46
N ASP A 192 14.62 -13.32 -8.32
CA ASP A 192 15.06 -12.37 -9.36
C ASP A 192 16.57 -12.43 -9.62
N VAL A 193 17.35 -12.61 -8.55
CA VAL A 193 18.81 -12.76 -8.64
C VAL A 193 19.16 -14.03 -9.42
N LEU A 194 18.53 -15.17 -9.08
CA LEU A 194 18.75 -16.44 -9.77
C LEU A 194 18.37 -16.37 -11.24
N GLU A 195 17.22 -15.76 -11.57
CA GLU A 195 16.81 -15.57 -12.97
C GLU A 195 17.81 -14.73 -13.78
N LYS A 196 18.44 -13.73 -13.16
CA LYS A 196 19.49 -12.92 -13.80
C LYS A 196 20.78 -13.72 -14.01
N TYR A 197 21.16 -14.56 -13.05
CA TYR A 197 22.32 -15.46 -13.19
C TYR A 197 22.11 -16.47 -14.32
N ASP A 198 20.94 -17.12 -14.38
CA ASP A 198 20.63 -18.09 -15.45
C ASP A 198 20.63 -17.42 -16.83
N LYS A 199 20.04 -16.23 -16.97
CA LYS A 199 20.06 -15.47 -18.23
C LYS A 199 21.46 -15.00 -18.62
N GLY A 200 22.33 -14.71 -17.65
CA GLY A 200 23.74 -14.37 -17.89
C GLY A 200 24.51 -15.56 -18.46
N ASN A 201 24.41 -16.73 -17.82
CA ASN A 201 25.08 -17.95 -18.27
C ASN A 201 24.61 -18.42 -19.66
N VAL A 202 23.33 -18.24 -20.01
CA VAL A 202 22.82 -18.59 -21.35
C VAL A 202 23.43 -17.68 -22.42
N ARG A 203 23.58 -16.38 -22.16
CA ARG A 203 24.21 -15.42 -23.10
C ARG A 203 25.70 -15.72 -23.30
N ASP A 204 26.42 -16.03 -22.23
CA ASP A 204 27.84 -16.40 -22.30
C ASP A 204 28.04 -17.73 -23.05
N GLY A 205 27.10 -18.67 -22.93
CA GLY A 205 27.08 -19.93 -23.69
C GLY A 205 26.81 -19.74 -25.19
N GLU A 206 25.90 -18.84 -25.57
CA GLU A 206 25.57 -18.55 -26.98
C GLU A 206 26.70 -17.78 -27.71
N GLU A 207 27.41 -16.88 -27.02
CA GLU A 207 28.59 -16.19 -27.58
C GLU A 207 29.78 -17.14 -27.77
N SER A 208 29.91 -18.16 -26.91
CA SER A 208 30.92 -19.21 -27.03
C SER A 208 30.63 -20.15 -28.20
N GLY A 209 29.36 -20.48 -28.46
CA GLY A 209 28.94 -21.31 -29.59
C GLY A 209 29.22 -20.68 -30.96
N LYS A 210 28.96 -19.37 -31.12
CA LYS A 210 29.18 -18.66 -32.40
C LYS A 210 30.65 -18.54 -32.82
N LYS A 211 31.61 -18.63 -31.89
CA LYS A 211 33.05 -18.59 -32.22
C LYS A 211 33.60 -19.91 -32.74
N THR A 212 32.84 -21.01 -32.65
CA THR A 212 33.33 -22.34 -33.02
C THR A 212 32.90 -22.78 -34.43
N GLU A 213 31.95 -22.07 -35.07
CA GLU A 213 31.46 -22.39 -36.42
C GLU A 213 32.14 -21.58 -37.55
N VAL A 214 33.12 -20.75 -37.22
CA VAL A 214 33.93 -20.01 -38.20
C VAL A 214 35.40 -20.41 -38.03
N GLY A 215 35.72 -21.64 -38.41
CA GLY A 215 37.06 -22.21 -38.39
C GLY A 215 37.23 -23.24 -39.48
#